data_AF-A0AAX6HZ48-F1
#
_entry.id   AF-A0AAX6HZ48-F1
#
_cell.length_a   1.000
_cell.length_b   1.000
_cell.length_c   1.000
_cell.angle_alpha   90.00
_cell.angle_beta   90.00
_cell.angle_gamma   90.00
#
_symmetry.space_group_name_H-M   'P 1'
#
loop_
_entity.id
_entity.type
_entity.pdbx_description
1 polymer ?
#
loop_
_entity_poly.entity_id
_entity_poly.type
_entity_poly.pdbx_seq_one_letter_code
_entity_poly.pdbx_strand_id
1 'polypeptide(L)'
;MFKQVVNIWKKGNFQTEFCTASYITRSNFHSGQVLAAPRSFFGVEDFLDDDNSRPYTYKKEKKSKNPQKHISFKQRTIAYMEPFSLDVFISKRFVSASLTHRVTCKQVAVAGTNSKDVKAALTSRSDIPACLAVGRILAERAMEADVYTATYTPRERDKFEGKIRAVVQSLIDNGIDIKVYLD
;
A
#
# COMPACT_ATOMS: atom_id res chain seq x y z
N MET A 1 -33.66 24.13 23.20
CA MET A 1 -34.32 22.83 22.94
C MET A 1 -33.25 21.75 22.93
N PHE A 2 -32.99 21.15 24.09
CA PHE A 2 -32.10 19.99 24.27
C PHE A 2 -32.99 18.81 24.69
N LYS A 3 -32.92 17.69 23.96
CA LYS A 3 -33.45 16.41 24.43
C LYS A 3 -32.38 15.34 24.24
N GLN A 4 -31.75 14.98 25.35
CA GLN A 4 -31.10 13.68 25.55
C GLN A 4 -32.17 12.59 25.54
N VAL A 5 -31.86 11.45 24.94
CA VAL A 5 -32.58 10.19 25.16
C VAL A 5 -31.54 9.13 25.50
N VAL A 6 -31.64 8.64 26.73
CA VAL A 6 -30.91 7.50 27.29
C VAL A 6 -31.93 6.37 27.43
N ASN A 7 -31.58 5.16 26.99
CA ASN A 7 -32.25 3.89 27.34
C ASN A 7 -31.15 2.81 27.26
N ILE A 8 -30.50 2.41 28.36
CA ILE A 8 -30.88 1.38 29.34
C ILE A 8 -31.47 0.13 28.68
N TRP A 9 -30.61 -0.89 28.49
CA TRP A 9 -31.04 -2.26 28.18
C TRP A 9 -30.34 -3.27 29.09
N LYS A 10 -31.12 -4.28 29.50
CA LYS A 10 -30.98 -5.09 30.70
C LYS A 10 -29.96 -6.24 30.56
N LYS A 11 -29.35 -6.62 31.68
CA LYS A 11 -28.65 -7.89 31.92
C LYS A 11 -29.61 -9.08 31.81
N GLY A 12 -29.13 -10.17 31.21
CA GLY A 12 -29.68 -11.53 31.34
C GLY A 12 -28.56 -12.56 31.21
N ASN A 13 -28.32 -13.33 32.28
CA ASN A 13 -27.47 -14.53 32.31
C ASN A 13 -28.18 -15.69 31.59
N PHE A 14 -27.46 -16.61 30.93
CA PHE A 14 -27.77 -18.05 31.04
C PHE A 14 -26.64 -18.97 30.52
N GLN A 15 -26.16 -19.79 31.46
CA GLN A 15 -25.65 -21.17 31.44
C GLN A 15 -24.89 -21.76 30.24
N THR A 16 -23.72 -22.26 30.59
CA THR A 16 -23.00 -23.42 30.04
C THR A 16 -23.84 -24.71 30.13
N GLU A 17 -23.94 -25.45 29.03
CA GLU A 17 -24.24 -26.89 29.04
C GLU A 17 -23.29 -27.64 28.11
N PHE A 18 -22.65 -28.66 28.67
CA PHE A 18 -21.98 -29.73 27.95
C PHE A 18 -23.04 -30.66 27.35
N CYS A 19 -22.88 -31.07 26.09
CA CYS A 19 -23.61 -32.21 25.54
C CYS A 19 -22.69 -33.11 24.73
N THR A 20 -22.77 -34.38 25.08
CA THR A 20 -22.01 -35.54 24.61
C THR A 20 -22.32 -35.96 23.18
N ALA A 21 -21.38 -36.72 22.62
CA ALA A 21 -21.36 -37.30 21.29
C ALA A 21 -22.65 -38.02 20.84
N SER A 22 -23.03 -37.77 19.58
CA SER A 22 -23.72 -38.75 18.75
C SER A 22 -23.20 -38.67 17.32
N TYR A 23 -22.81 -39.83 16.81
CA TYR A 23 -22.18 -40.05 15.51
C TYR A 23 -23.27 -40.02 14.43
N ILE A 24 -23.18 -39.08 13.49
CA ILE A 24 -23.97 -39.13 12.26
C ILE A 24 -23.00 -39.18 11.09
N THR A 25 -22.83 -40.38 10.53
CA THR A 25 -22.14 -40.62 9.28
C THR A 25 -22.97 -40.04 8.13
N ARG A 26 -22.62 -38.85 7.66
CA ARG A 26 -23.05 -38.35 6.35
C ARG A 26 -22.05 -38.81 5.30
N SER A 27 -22.38 -39.87 4.58
CA SER A 27 -21.71 -40.29 3.35
C SER A 27 -22.06 -39.33 2.22
N ASN A 28 -21.38 -38.18 2.15
CA ASN A 28 -21.35 -37.39 0.94
C ASN A 28 -20.15 -37.84 0.11
N PHE A 29 -20.43 -38.57 -0.98
CA PHE A 29 -19.45 -38.77 -2.04
C PHE A 29 -19.15 -37.41 -2.68
N HIS A 30 -18.05 -36.78 -2.28
CA HIS A 30 -17.41 -35.79 -3.14
C HIS A 30 -16.62 -36.56 -4.19
N SER A 31 -16.97 -36.35 -5.45
CA SER A 31 -16.13 -36.69 -6.60
C SER A 31 -14.84 -35.84 -6.53
N GLY A 32 -13.92 -36.21 -5.64
CA GLY A 32 -12.57 -35.68 -5.63
C GLY A 32 -11.82 -36.32 -6.77
N GLN A 33 -11.55 -35.59 -7.85
CA GLN A 33 -10.45 -35.94 -8.72
C GLN A 33 -9.16 -35.90 -7.88
N VAL A 34 -8.63 -37.06 -7.56
CA VAL A 34 -7.30 -37.19 -6.97
C VAL A 34 -6.30 -36.97 -8.10
N LEU A 35 -5.91 -35.73 -8.33
CA LEU A 35 -4.74 -35.43 -9.16
C LEU A 35 -3.50 -35.78 -8.33
N ALA A 36 -3.08 -37.04 -8.43
CA ALA A 36 -1.79 -37.50 -7.96
C ALA A 36 -0.71 -36.97 -8.92
N ALA A 37 -0.40 -35.68 -8.86
CA ALA A 37 0.80 -35.15 -9.48
C ALA A 37 2.00 -35.50 -8.57
N PRO A 38 3.09 -36.08 -9.10
CA PRO A 38 4.27 -36.37 -8.32
C PRO A 38 4.84 -35.06 -7.77
N ARG A 39 4.90 -34.94 -6.45
CA ARG A 39 5.52 -33.78 -5.79
C ARG A 39 7.02 -33.79 -6.10
N SER A 40 7.47 -32.86 -6.94
CA SER A 40 8.90 -32.63 -7.13
C SER A 40 9.52 -32.09 -5.84
N PHE A 41 10.73 -32.54 -5.52
CA PHE A 41 11.45 -32.22 -4.28
C PHE A 41 11.72 -30.71 -4.07
N PHE A 42 11.56 -29.88 -5.11
CA PHE A 42 11.69 -28.42 -5.05
C PHE A 42 10.38 -27.63 -5.13
N GLY A 43 9.21 -28.28 -5.20
CA GLY A 43 7.91 -27.61 -5.08
C GLY A 43 7.61 -26.56 -6.15
N VAL A 44 8.20 -26.68 -7.34
CA VAL A 44 7.82 -25.89 -8.51
C VAL A 44 6.78 -26.71 -9.26
N GLU A 45 5.54 -26.25 -9.26
CA GLU A 45 4.52 -26.77 -10.16
C GLU A 45 4.95 -26.42 -11.59
N ASP A 46 5.25 -27.44 -12.41
CA ASP A 46 5.50 -27.28 -13.83
C ASP A 46 4.17 -26.90 -14.50
N PHE A 47 3.86 -25.60 -14.52
CA PHE A 47 2.90 -25.08 -15.48
C PHE A 47 3.52 -25.26 -16.86
N LEU A 48 3.10 -26.30 -17.56
CA LEU A 48 3.34 -26.48 -18.98
C LEU A 48 2.78 -25.25 -19.69
N ASP A 49 3.66 -24.39 -20.22
CA ASP A 49 3.27 -23.37 -21.20
C ASP A 49 2.85 -24.12 -22.47
N ASP A 50 1.55 -24.32 -22.65
CA ASP A 50 0.94 -25.25 -23.61
C ASP A 50 1.05 -24.83 -25.10
N ASP A 51 1.81 -23.78 -25.46
CA ASP A 51 1.89 -23.31 -26.84
C ASP A 51 3.27 -22.72 -27.21
N ASN A 52 4.20 -23.59 -27.66
CA ASN A 52 5.49 -23.19 -28.25
C ASN A 52 5.40 -22.86 -29.77
N SER A 53 4.20 -22.57 -30.30
CA SER A 53 3.96 -22.30 -31.73
C SER A 53 4.12 -20.82 -32.12
N ARG A 54 4.28 -19.92 -31.14
CA ARG A 54 4.29 -18.47 -31.38
C ARG A 54 5.73 -17.94 -31.45
N PRO A 55 6.12 -17.23 -32.53
CA PRO A 55 7.44 -16.61 -32.61
C PRO A 55 7.60 -15.60 -31.48
N TYR A 56 8.78 -15.58 -30.87
CA TYR A 56 9.21 -14.71 -29.76
C TYR A 56 9.21 -13.23 -30.20
N THR A 57 8.03 -12.67 -30.36
CA THR A 57 7.81 -11.23 -30.43
C THR A 57 7.54 -10.76 -29.02
N TYR A 58 8.54 -10.13 -28.40
CA TYR A 58 8.35 -9.48 -27.11
C TYR A 58 7.38 -8.30 -27.28
N LYS A 59 6.08 -8.55 -27.08
CA LYS A 59 5.09 -7.50 -26.85
C LYS A 59 5.06 -7.27 -25.34
N LYS A 60 5.45 -6.07 -24.89
CA LYS A 60 5.29 -5.65 -23.50
C LYS A 60 3.78 -5.52 -23.23
N GLU A 61 3.15 -6.63 -22.88
CA GLU A 61 1.73 -6.67 -22.59
C GLU A 61 1.41 -5.87 -21.32
N LYS A 62 0.26 -5.20 -21.32
CA LYS A 62 -0.30 -4.60 -20.11
C LYS A 62 -0.55 -5.72 -19.09
N LYS A 63 -0.02 -5.58 -17.88
CA LYS A 63 -0.18 -6.56 -16.80
C LYS A 63 -1.68 -6.88 -16.63
N SER A 64 -2.07 -8.13 -16.87
CA SER A 64 -3.44 -8.57 -16.66
C SER A 64 -3.76 -8.47 -15.16
N LYS A 65 -4.89 -7.83 -14.82
CA LYS A 65 -5.39 -7.65 -13.45
C LYS A 65 -5.99 -8.96 -12.88
N ASN A 66 -5.46 -10.13 -13.25
CA ASN A 66 -5.96 -11.38 -12.70
C ASN A 66 -5.35 -11.59 -11.30
N PRO A 67 -6.14 -11.53 -10.21
CA PRO A 67 -5.64 -11.71 -8.85
C PRO A 67 -5.08 -13.11 -8.61
N GLN A 68 -5.40 -14.08 -9.46
CA GLN A 68 -4.97 -15.47 -9.37
C GLN A 68 -3.62 -15.73 -10.09
N LYS A 69 -3.07 -14.74 -10.80
CA LYS A 69 -1.77 -14.88 -11.47
C LYS A 69 -0.65 -14.96 -10.43
N HIS A 70 0.22 -15.95 -10.56
CA HIS A 70 1.41 -16.08 -9.72
C HIS A 70 2.28 -14.81 -9.81
N ILE A 71 2.53 -14.19 -8.67
CA ILE A 71 3.37 -12.99 -8.56
C ILE A 71 4.83 -13.43 -8.67
N SER A 72 5.55 -12.93 -9.68
CA SER A 72 6.98 -13.19 -9.85
C SER A 72 7.77 -12.85 -8.57
N PHE A 73 8.80 -13.64 -8.26
CA PHE A 73 9.68 -13.43 -7.12
C PHE A 73 10.19 -11.99 -7.05
N LYS A 74 10.61 -11.43 -8.20
CA LYS A 74 11.04 -10.03 -8.30
C LYS A 74 10.00 -9.07 -7.74
N GLN A 75 8.73 -9.25 -8.09
CA GLN A 75 7.66 -8.36 -7.67
C GLN A 75 7.30 -8.50 -6.18
N ARG A 76 7.50 -9.68 -5.58
CA ARG A 76 7.37 -9.87 -4.13
C ARG A 76 8.49 -9.20 -3.34
N THR A 77 9.73 -9.25 -3.86
CA THR A 77 10.91 -8.77 -3.14
C THR A 77 11.11 -7.26 -3.24
N ILE A 78 10.50 -6.56 -4.21
CA ILE A 78 10.60 -5.10 -4.37
C ILE A 78 10.28 -4.35 -3.07
N ALA A 79 9.25 -4.78 -2.33
CA ALA A 79 8.86 -4.13 -1.07
C ALA A 79 9.93 -4.27 0.04
N TYR A 80 10.83 -5.24 -0.05
CA TYR A 80 11.91 -5.42 0.92
C TYR A 80 13.19 -4.70 0.50
N MET A 81 13.47 -4.60 -0.80
CA MET A 81 14.63 -3.86 -1.31
C MET A 81 14.40 -2.35 -1.31
N GLU A 82 13.17 -1.93 -1.60
CA GLU A 82 12.74 -0.53 -1.61
C GLU A 82 11.58 -0.37 -0.61
N PRO A 83 11.91 -0.35 0.70
CA PRO A 83 10.91 -0.47 1.75
C PRO A 83 10.05 0.76 1.93
N PHE A 84 10.56 1.96 1.64
CA PHE A 84 9.82 3.20 1.81
C PHE A 84 9.26 3.71 0.49
N SER A 85 7.98 4.04 0.49
CA SER A 85 7.31 4.75 -0.59
C SER A 85 6.84 6.13 -0.16
N LEU A 86 7.08 7.11 -1.01
CA LEU A 86 6.56 8.46 -0.91
C LEU A 86 5.21 8.54 -1.62
N ASP A 87 4.17 8.98 -0.91
CA ASP A 87 2.88 9.35 -1.48
C ASP A 87 2.69 10.87 -1.34
N VAL A 88 2.47 11.53 -2.48
CA VAL A 88 2.22 12.97 -2.55
C VAL A 88 0.78 13.18 -3.02
N PHE A 89 0.01 13.84 -2.19
CA PHE A 89 -1.38 14.20 -2.47
C PHE A 89 -1.53 15.71 -2.53
N ILE A 90 -1.87 16.20 -3.72
CA ILE A 90 -2.10 17.62 -3.97
C ILE A 90 -3.57 17.82 -4.33
N SER A 91 -4.23 18.70 -3.59
CA SER A 91 -5.60 19.14 -3.87
C SER A 91 -5.63 20.64 -4.15
N LYS A 92 -6.82 21.16 -4.50
CA LYS A 92 -7.05 22.61 -4.64
C LYS A 92 -6.85 23.38 -3.34
N ARG A 93 -7.03 22.74 -2.17
CA ARG A 93 -7.09 23.42 -0.87
C ARG A 93 -5.91 23.13 0.06
N PHE A 94 -5.24 22.01 -0.14
CA PHE A 94 -4.15 21.57 0.73
C PHE A 94 -3.21 20.62 -0.01
N VAL A 95 -2.00 20.51 0.54
CA VAL A 95 -0.97 19.56 0.12
C VAL A 95 -0.66 18.65 1.30
N SER A 96 -0.50 17.37 1.01
CA SER A 96 -0.17 16.32 1.95
C SER A 96 0.89 15.44 1.32
N ALA A 97 1.90 15.06 2.10
CA ALA A 97 2.92 14.12 1.69
C ALA A 97 3.21 13.16 2.85
N SER A 98 3.40 11.89 2.55
CA SER A 98 3.65 10.88 3.57
C SER A 98 4.62 9.82 3.08
N LEU A 99 5.48 9.36 3.99
CA LEU A 99 6.34 8.21 3.80
C LEU A 99 5.71 7.02 4.48
N THR A 100 5.52 5.95 3.71
CA THR A 100 4.93 4.69 4.18
C THR A 100 5.92 3.57 3.99
N HIS A 101 6.09 2.75 5.03
CA HIS A 101 6.82 1.50 4.92
C HIS A 101 5.94 0.45 4.26
N ARG A 102 6.35 -0.05 3.09
CA ARG A 102 5.56 -0.96 2.23
C ARG A 102 5.24 -2.28 2.92
N VAL A 103 6.17 -2.85 3.69
CA VAL A 103 5.99 -4.18 4.29
C VAL A 103 5.06 -4.13 5.50
N THR A 104 5.22 -3.13 6.37
CA THR A 104 4.39 -3.00 7.58
C THR A 104 3.16 -2.13 7.38
N CYS A 105 2.99 -1.51 6.21
CA CYS A 105 1.92 -0.56 5.88
C CYS A 105 1.80 0.60 6.87
N LYS A 106 2.87 0.90 7.62
CA LYS A 106 2.89 1.97 8.64
C LYS A 106 3.34 3.28 8.00
N GLN A 107 2.66 4.37 8.33
CA GLN A 107 3.11 5.72 8.01
C GLN A 107 4.22 6.11 8.98
N VAL A 108 5.41 6.37 8.44
CA VAL A 108 6.60 6.72 9.23
C VAL A 108 6.63 8.21 9.51
N ALA A 109 6.47 8.99 8.45
CA ALA A 109 6.42 10.44 8.53
C ALA A 109 5.26 10.95 7.68
N VAL A 110 4.53 11.93 8.21
CA VAL A 110 3.43 12.59 7.52
C VAL A 110 3.63 14.09 7.64
N ALA A 111 3.47 14.82 6.55
CA ALA A 111 3.51 16.27 6.54
C ALA A 111 2.35 16.80 5.68
N GLY A 112 1.78 17.92 6.07
CA GLY A 112 0.74 18.55 5.28
C GLY A 112 0.32 19.90 5.81
N THR A 113 -0.24 20.71 4.92
CA THR A 113 -0.66 22.08 5.24
C THR A 113 -1.88 22.16 6.16
N ASN A 114 -2.46 21.01 6.53
CA ASN A 114 -3.52 20.92 7.52
C ASN A 114 -3.01 20.82 8.98
N SER A 115 -1.74 20.45 9.17
CA SER A 115 -1.14 20.34 10.50
C SER A 115 -1.08 21.70 11.19
N LYS A 116 -1.19 21.70 12.52
CA LYS A 116 -1.33 22.93 13.32
C LYS A 116 -0.15 23.88 13.12
N ASP A 117 1.06 23.33 13.11
CA ASP A 117 2.30 24.09 13.04
C ASP A 117 2.47 24.73 11.66
N VAL A 118 2.15 23.98 10.60
CA VAL A 118 2.23 24.47 9.22
C VAL A 118 1.14 25.49 8.91
N LYS A 119 -0.06 25.31 9.48
CA LYS A 119 -1.16 26.29 9.34
C LYS A 119 -0.81 27.66 9.90
N ALA A 120 -0.02 27.72 10.97
CA ALA A 120 0.39 28.98 11.57
C ALA A 120 1.47 29.70 10.75
N ALA A 121 2.34 28.94 10.06
CA ALA A 121 3.47 29.48 9.32
C ALA A 121 3.14 29.92 7.88
N LEU A 122 2.10 29.34 7.25
CA LEU A 122 1.81 29.56 5.82
C LEU A 122 0.61 30.48 5.59
N THR A 123 0.81 31.52 4.79
CA THR A 123 -0.26 32.40 4.27
C THR A 123 -1.17 31.66 3.27
N SER A 124 -0.60 30.78 2.45
CA SER A 124 -1.29 30.01 1.41
C SER A 124 -1.09 28.51 1.59
N ARG A 125 -2.13 27.69 1.38
CA ARG A 125 -2.09 26.24 1.69
C ARG A 125 -1.78 25.32 0.51
N SER A 126 -1.80 25.84 -0.72
CA SER A 126 -1.71 25.04 -1.95
C SER A 126 -0.65 25.52 -2.94
N ASP A 127 0.04 26.61 -2.64
CA ASP A 127 0.94 27.24 -3.60
C ASP A 127 2.30 26.53 -3.63
N ILE A 128 3.13 26.88 -4.61
CA ILE A 128 4.48 26.32 -4.77
C ILE A 128 5.33 26.45 -3.49
N PRO A 129 5.39 27.62 -2.80
CA PRO A 129 6.15 27.72 -1.53
C PRO A 129 5.60 26.83 -0.42
N ALA A 130 4.29 26.58 -0.39
CA ALA A 130 3.69 25.64 0.56
C ALA A 130 4.15 24.20 0.29
N CYS A 131 4.32 23.83 -0.98
CA CYS A 131 4.85 22.51 -1.38
C CYS A 131 6.30 22.33 -0.91
N LEU A 132 7.14 23.37 -1.06
CA LEU A 132 8.52 23.37 -0.57
C LEU A 132 8.56 23.24 0.96
N ALA A 133 7.73 23.99 1.67
CA ALA A 133 7.64 23.90 3.13
C ALA A 133 7.21 22.49 3.60
N VAL A 134 6.25 21.86 2.91
CA VAL A 134 5.84 20.48 3.22
C VAL A 134 6.98 19.49 2.96
N GLY A 135 7.73 19.64 1.86
CA GLY A 135 8.89 18.81 1.55
C GLY A 135 9.96 18.89 2.63
N ARG A 136 10.29 20.10 3.09
CA ARG A 136 11.24 20.33 4.18
C ARG A 136 10.80 19.66 5.49
N ILE A 137 9.56 19.89 5.92
CA ILE A 137 9.05 19.33 7.19
C ILE A 137 8.96 17.81 7.13
N LEU A 138 8.62 17.26 5.96
CA LEU A 138 8.63 15.82 5.77
C LEU A 138 10.05 15.25 5.85
N ALA A 139 11.03 15.96 5.29
CA ALA A 139 12.44 15.54 5.36
C ALA A 139 12.94 15.51 6.80
N GLU A 140 12.69 16.59 7.56
CA GLU A 140 13.06 16.67 8.98
C GLU A 140 12.46 15.50 9.78
N ARG A 141 11.16 15.23 9.62
CA ARG A 141 10.47 14.10 10.29
C ARG A 141 10.98 12.73 9.85
N ALA A 142 11.42 12.60 8.61
CA ALA A 142 11.95 11.34 8.08
C ALA A 142 13.36 11.07 8.60
N MET A 143 14.19 12.10 8.70
CA MET A 143 15.52 12.02 9.31
C MET A 143 15.44 11.65 10.80
N GLU A 144 14.46 12.20 11.54
CA GLU A 144 14.18 11.81 12.93
C GLU A 144 13.80 10.33 13.07
N ALA A 145 13.25 9.73 12.02
CA ALA A 145 12.87 8.32 11.96
C ALA A 145 13.92 7.43 11.25
N ASP A 146 15.13 7.96 11.00
CA ASP A 146 16.23 7.29 10.31
C ASP A 146 15.90 6.80 8.89
N VAL A 147 15.05 7.54 8.17
CA VAL A 147 14.68 7.25 6.78
C VAL A 147 15.31 8.25 5.83
N TYR A 148 16.24 7.77 5.00
CA TYR A 148 16.98 8.60 4.03
C TYR A 148 16.71 8.24 2.57
N THR A 149 16.06 7.10 2.30
CA THR A 149 15.80 6.63 0.94
C THR A 149 14.31 6.35 0.76
N ALA A 150 13.72 6.85 -0.32
CA ALA A 150 12.33 6.61 -0.65
C ALA A 150 12.10 6.40 -2.14
N THR A 151 11.01 5.72 -2.48
CA THR A 151 10.58 5.53 -3.86
C THR A 151 9.31 6.31 -4.15
N TYR A 152 9.30 7.06 -5.24
CA TYR A 152 8.10 7.75 -5.70
C TYR A 152 7.55 7.04 -6.94
N THR A 153 6.30 6.60 -6.82
CA THR A 153 5.53 6.03 -7.94
C THR A 153 4.42 7.02 -8.28
N PRO A 154 4.50 7.72 -9.43
CA PRO A 154 3.44 8.60 -9.88
C PRO A 154 2.12 7.85 -10.01
N ARG A 155 1.02 8.51 -9.65
CA ARG A 155 -0.32 7.97 -9.91
C ARG A 155 -0.66 8.23 -11.38
N GLU A 156 -1.50 7.39 -12.00
CA GLU A 156 -1.86 7.50 -13.42
C GLU A 156 -2.38 8.89 -13.84
N ARG A 157 -3.03 9.61 -12.92
CA ARG A 157 -3.57 10.95 -13.14
C ARG A 157 -2.57 12.08 -12.91
N ASP A 158 -1.45 11.79 -12.26
CA ASP A 158 -0.52 12.76 -11.70
C ASP A 158 0.76 12.76 -12.54
N LYS A 159 1.01 13.85 -13.27
CA LYS A 159 2.26 14.04 -14.02
C LYS A 159 3.36 14.56 -13.10
N PHE A 160 4.60 14.15 -13.34
CA PHE A 160 5.76 14.60 -12.57
C PHE A 160 6.19 16.03 -12.96
N GLU A 161 5.34 17.01 -12.67
CA GLU A 161 5.56 18.41 -13.02
C GLU A 161 5.01 19.35 -11.93
N GLY A 162 5.42 20.62 -12.01
CA GLY A 162 4.90 21.69 -11.15
C GLY A 162 5.02 21.39 -9.65
N LYS A 163 3.87 21.32 -8.97
CA LYS A 163 3.79 21.15 -7.51
C LYS A 163 4.38 19.83 -7.02
N ILE A 164 4.20 18.73 -7.77
CA ILE A 164 4.77 17.42 -7.40
C ILE A 164 6.29 17.49 -7.42
N ARG A 165 6.83 18.05 -8.51
CA ARG A 165 8.28 18.24 -8.65
C ARG A 165 8.83 19.14 -7.54
N ALA A 166 8.12 20.20 -7.15
CA ALA A 166 8.55 21.06 -6.05
C ALA A 166 8.67 20.30 -4.71
N VAL A 167 7.70 19.43 -4.37
CA VAL A 167 7.78 18.61 -3.15
C VAL A 167 8.98 17.67 -3.20
N VAL A 168 9.14 16.95 -4.32
CA VAL A 168 10.23 15.98 -4.47
C VAL A 168 11.59 16.65 -4.48
N GLN A 169 11.73 17.79 -5.16
CA GLN A 169 12.96 18.57 -5.17
C GLN A 169 13.33 19.03 -3.76
N SER A 170 12.36 19.56 -3.02
CA SER A 170 12.60 19.98 -1.64
C SER A 170 13.06 18.83 -0.74
N LEU A 171 12.58 17.60 -0.95
CA LEU A 171 13.07 16.44 -0.19
C LEU A 171 14.52 16.10 -0.52
N ILE A 172 14.89 16.17 -1.80
CA ILE A 172 16.28 15.95 -2.27
C ILE A 172 17.21 17.01 -1.69
N ASP A 173 16.80 18.27 -1.73
CA ASP A 173 17.59 19.39 -1.21
C ASP A 173 17.86 19.27 0.31
N ASN A 174 16.99 18.58 1.05
CA ASN A 174 17.14 18.31 2.49
C ASN A 174 17.80 16.94 2.79
N GLY A 175 18.33 16.25 1.78
CA GLY A 175 19.17 15.06 1.98
C GLY A 175 18.43 13.71 1.93
N ILE A 176 17.22 13.66 1.38
CA ILE A 176 16.51 12.38 1.13
C ILE A 176 16.71 11.97 -0.33
N ASP A 177 17.24 10.78 -0.53
CA ASP A 177 17.38 10.19 -1.86
C ASP A 177 16.03 9.63 -2.33
N ILE A 178 15.54 10.13 -3.46
CA ILE A 178 14.26 9.74 -4.03
C ILE A 178 14.47 9.15 -5.41
N LYS A 179 14.13 7.86 -5.53
CA LYS A 179 14.05 7.19 -6.81
C LYS A 179 12.68 7.41 -7.43
N VAL A 180 12.65 8.15 -8.54
CA VAL A 180 11.44 8.47 -9.30
C VAL A 180 11.29 7.49 -10.46
N TYR A 181 10.14 6.80 -10.52
CA TYR A 181 9.78 5.96 -11.66
C TYR A 181 8.83 6.72 -12.58
N LEU A 182 9.32 7.13 -13.76
CA LEU A 182 8.49 7.71 -14.81
C LEU A 182 8.07 6.59 -15.77
N ASP A 183 6.77 6.45 -16.03
CA ASP A 183 6.21 5.53 -17.04
C ASP A 183 6.23 6.15 -18.46
#